data_AF-A0A348NW61-F1
#
_entry.id   AF-A0A348NW61-F1
#
_cell.length_a   1.000
_cell.length_b   1.000
_cell.length_c   1.000
_cell.angle_alpha   90.00
_cell.angle_beta   90.00
_cell.angle_gamma   90.00
#
_symmetry.space_group_name_H-M   'P 1'
#
loop_
_entity.id
_entity.type
_entity.pdbx_description
1 polymer ?
#
loop_
_entity_poly.entity_id
_entity_poly.type
_entity_poly.pdbx_seq_one_letter_code
_entity_poly.pdbx_strand_id
1 'polypeptide(L)'
;MTEFKLVEYNPKYAKAIADMWNVSKDGWNGEADHKTEESVKRKEEISSHLNLYLALDGDKVIGYCKLSKYFAEENTLYVDLLNVDPAYHGKKAGKMLVKKSVERTIELGYPRIDLFTWAGNTKAVPMYKKCGFFWEQMEGGSTHLMNFIPTVVQAELFRDFFKKADWYDDSNRKIELTPDGVSENGFDYLTYSWQKDGKNLLVEFEKTGRG
;
A
#
# COMPACT_ATOMS: atom_id res chain seq x y z
N MET A 1 5.99 8.69 21.51
CA MET A 1 5.61 8.07 20.22
C MET A 1 6.64 7.00 19.93
N THR A 2 6.24 5.75 19.67
CA THR A 2 7.19 4.74 19.22
C THR A 2 7.60 5.10 17.79
N GLU A 3 8.87 5.45 17.59
CA GLU A 3 9.41 5.80 16.28
C GLU A 3 9.92 4.54 15.62
N PHE A 4 9.13 3.99 14.69
CA PHE A 4 9.57 2.84 13.89
C PHE A 4 10.51 3.29 12.78
N LYS A 5 11.51 2.47 12.49
CA LYS A 5 12.44 2.71 11.39
C LYS A 5 12.01 1.94 10.15
N LEU A 6 11.92 2.63 9.03
CA LEU A 6 11.74 2.02 7.72
C LEU A 6 13.11 1.71 7.11
N VAL A 7 13.33 0.47 6.67
CA VAL A 7 14.55 0.09 5.94
C VAL A 7 14.19 -0.81 4.76
N GLU A 8 15.08 -0.87 3.77
CA GLU A 8 15.02 -1.91 2.75
C GLU A 8 15.70 -3.19 3.24
N TYR A 9 15.26 -4.32 2.71
CA TYR A 9 15.80 -5.62 3.05
C TYR A 9 17.30 -5.73 2.79
N ASN A 10 17.94 -6.45 3.71
CA ASN A 10 19.31 -6.92 3.61
C ASN A 10 19.34 -8.32 4.25
N PRO A 11 20.16 -9.26 3.75
CA PRO A 11 20.23 -10.62 4.30
C PRO A 11 20.47 -10.71 5.82
N LYS A 12 21.08 -9.69 6.43
CA LYS A 12 21.25 -9.61 7.89
C LYS A 12 19.93 -9.60 8.68
N TYR A 13 18.82 -9.18 8.06
CA TYR A 13 17.50 -9.14 8.70
C TYR A 13 16.73 -10.46 8.55
N ALA A 14 17.26 -11.46 7.83
CA ALA A 14 16.51 -12.68 7.53
C ALA A 14 16.04 -13.43 8.79
N LYS A 15 16.86 -13.45 9.85
CA LYS A 15 16.45 -14.04 11.14
C LYS A 15 15.29 -13.27 11.78
N ALA A 16 15.38 -11.95 11.83
CA ALA A 16 14.33 -11.11 12.40
C ALA A 16 13.02 -11.17 11.60
N ILE A 17 13.11 -11.29 10.27
CA ILE A 17 11.95 -11.53 9.40
C ILE A 17 11.32 -12.89 9.71
N ALA A 18 12.12 -13.95 9.87
CA ALA A 18 11.62 -15.28 10.21
C ALA A 18 10.86 -15.25 11.55
N ASP A 19 11.41 -14.57 12.57
CA ASP A 19 10.77 -14.40 13.87
C ASP A 19 9.42 -13.65 13.77
N MET A 20 9.39 -12.57 12.99
CA MET A 20 8.16 -11.81 12.72
C MET A 20 7.08 -12.68 12.03
N TRP A 21 7.48 -13.46 11.02
CA TRP A 21 6.56 -14.37 10.35
C TRP A 21 5.99 -15.42 11.31
N ASN A 22 6.83 -16.01 12.14
CA ASN A 22 6.43 -17.04 13.10
C ASN A 22 5.42 -16.53 14.13
N VAL A 23 5.55 -15.28 14.61
CA VAL A 23 4.56 -14.69 15.53
C VAL A 23 3.27 -14.23 14.84
N SER A 24 3.31 -14.01 13.53
CA SER A 24 2.15 -13.56 12.73
C SER A 24 1.36 -14.69 12.07
N LYS A 25 1.81 -15.95 12.19
CA LYS A 25 1.29 -17.11 11.43
C LYS A 25 -0.23 -17.31 11.53
N ASP A 26 -0.81 -17.02 12.70
CA ASP A 26 -2.24 -17.23 12.95
C ASP A 26 -3.11 -16.23 12.15
N GLY A 27 -2.54 -15.11 11.75
CA GLY A 27 -3.17 -14.14 10.84
C GLY A 27 -3.26 -14.62 9.38
N TRP A 28 -2.59 -15.73 9.05
CA TRP A 28 -2.56 -16.35 7.72
C TRP A 28 -3.25 -17.72 7.74
N ASN A 29 -4.40 -17.82 8.43
CA ASN A 29 -5.21 -19.02 8.60
C ASN A 29 -4.44 -20.25 9.13
N GLY A 30 -3.29 -20.05 9.78
CA GLY A 30 -2.42 -21.13 10.24
C GLY A 30 -1.67 -21.87 9.13
N GLU A 31 -1.76 -21.41 7.87
CA GLU A 31 -1.11 -22.03 6.71
C GLU A 31 0.36 -21.61 6.56
N ALA A 32 0.82 -20.62 7.33
CA ALA A 32 2.20 -20.17 7.27
C ALA A 32 3.12 -21.20 7.95
N ASP A 33 3.88 -21.94 7.13
CA ASP A 33 4.97 -22.79 7.62
C ASP A 33 5.94 -22.00 8.51
N HIS A 34 6.46 -22.67 9.54
CA HIS A 34 7.54 -22.13 10.37
C HIS A 34 8.72 -21.66 9.51
N LYS A 35 9.15 -20.42 9.71
CA LYS A 35 10.24 -19.79 8.99
C LYS A 35 11.55 -19.90 9.76
N THR A 36 12.63 -20.23 9.06
CA THR A 36 14.01 -20.11 9.53
C THR A 36 14.73 -18.98 8.78
N GLU A 37 15.86 -18.53 9.32
CA GLU A 37 16.71 -17.54 8.65
C GLU A 37 17.11 -17.99 7.24
N GLU A 38 17.53 -19.24 7.07
CA GLU A 38 17.93 -19.82 5.79
C GLU A 38 16.77 -19.85 4.80
N SER A 39 15.57 -20.21 5.27
CA SER A 39 14.38 -20.24 4.43
C SER A 39 14.01 -18.85 3.91
N VAL A 40 14.16 -17.81 4.75
CA VAL A 40 13.94 -16.41 4.36
C VAL A 40 15.01 -15.97 3.36
N LYS A 41 16.30 -16.21 3.64
CA LYS A 41 17.39 -15.87 2.71
C LYS A 41 17.15 -16.48 1.34
N ARG A 42 16.90 -17.79 1.28
CA ARG A 42 16.63 -18.51 0.03
C ARG A 42 15.40 -17.94 -0.70
N LYS A 43 14.31 -17.68 0.03
CA LYS A 43 13.08 -17.13 -0.56
C LYS A 43 13.32 -15.75 -1.16
N GLU A 44 14.01 -14.86 -0.45
CA GLU A 44 14.23 -13.50 -0.93
C GLU A 44 15.32 -13.41 -2.00
N GLU A 45 16.30 -14.32 -2.02
CA GLU A 45 17.31 -14.42 -3.08
C GLU A 45 16.71 -14.77 -4.45
N ILE A 46 15.67 -15.61 -4.47
CA ILE A 46 14.99 -16.02 -5.72
C ILE A 46 13.76 -15.18 -6.05
N SER A 47 13.40 -14.20 -5.21
CA SER A 47 12.18 -13.41 -5.39
C SER A 47 12.40 -12.34 -6.45
N SER A 48 11.41 -12.13 -7.32
CA SER A 48 11.42 -11.11 -8.38
C SER A 48 10.80 -9.76 -7.95
N HIS A 49 10.74 -9.48 -6.65
CA HIS A 49 10.18 -8.22 -6.16
C HIS A 49 11.11 -7.04 -6.49
N LEU A 50 10.54 -5.86 -6.72
CA LEU A 50 11.32 -4.65 -6.96
C LEU A 50 11.98 -4.13 -5.69
N ASN A 51 11.20 -4.09 -4.60
CA ASN A 51 11.66 -3.66 -3.29
C ASN A 51 11.01 -4.52 -2.21
N LEU A 52 11.75 -4.72 -1.13
CA LEU A 52 11.22 -5.29 0.10
C LEU A 52 11.48 -4.32 1.25
N TYR A 53 10.42 -3.72 1.77
CA TYR A 53 10.49 -2.79 2.88
C TYR A 53 10.19 -3.48 4.21
N LEU A 54 10.94 -3.09 5.24
CA LEU A 54 10.80 -3.58 6.60
C LEU A 54 10.50 -2.41 7.54
N ALA A 55 9.61 -2.65 8.51
CA ALA A 55 9.39 -1.77 9.64
C ALA A 55 10.10 -2.36 10.86
N LEU A 56 10.93 -1.56 11.53
CA LEU A 56 11.73 -1.96 12.68
C LEU A 56 11.30 -1.22 13.94
N ASP A 57 11.26 -1.94 15.06
CA ASP A 57 11.26 -1.40 16.41
C ASP A 57 12.57 -1.82 17.10
N GLY A 58 13.54 -0.91 17.17
CA GLY A 58 14.94 -1.26 17.45
C GLY A 58 15.50 -2.22 16.40
N ASP A 59 15.96 -3.39 16.82
CA ASP A 59 16.47 -4.46 15.94
C ASP A 59 15.39 -5.46 15.53
N LYS A 60 14.18 -5.35 16.09
CA LYS A 60 13.07 -6.25 15.78
C LYS A 60 12.39 -5.81 14.49
N VAL A 61 12.28 -6.73 13.51
CA VAL A 61 11.38 -6.54 12.37
C VAL A 61 9.95 -6.75 12.86
N ILE A 62 9.10 -5.74 12.68
CA ILE A 62 7.69 -5.73 13.12
C ILE A 62 6.72 -5.67 11.94
N GLY A 63 7.23 -5.49 10.72
CA GLY A 63 6.42 -5.48 9.51
C GLY A 63 7.26 -5.60 8.26
N TYR A 64 6.62 -5.99 7.19
CA TYR A 64 7.24 -6.43 5.95
C TYR A 64 6.29 -6.15 4.78
N CYS A 65 6.79 -5.55 3.69
CA CYS A 65 6.00 -5.18 2.52
C CYS A 65 6.78 -5.42 1.23
N LYS A 66 6.28 -6.30 0.37
CA LYS A 66 6.80 -6.52 -1.00
C LYS A 66 6.12 -5.59 -1.98
N LEU A 67 6.94 -4.93 -2.80
CA LEU A 67 6.53 -4.17 -3.96
C LEU A 67 7.08 -4.84 -5.22
N SER A 68 6.23 -5.14 -6.19
CA SER A 68 6.64 -5.72 -7.48
C SER A 68 5.96 -5.02 -8.64
N LYS A 69 6.30 -5.44 -9.87
CA LYS A 69 5.52 -5.10 -11.07
C LYS A 69 4.24 -5.92 -11.08
N TYR A 70 3.14 -5.32 -11.51
CA TYR A 70 1.90 -6.05 -11.74
C TYR A 70 1.94 -6.70 -13.13
N PHE A 71 2.07 -8.03 -13.18
CA PHE A 71 2.29 -8.74 -14.46
C PHE A 71 1.10 -8.66 -15.43
N ALA A 72 -0.11 -8.38 -14.93
CA ALA A 72 -1.28 -8.24 -15.77
C ALA A 72 -1.37 -6.88 -16.48
N GLU A 73 -0.67 -5.84 -15.97
CA GLU A 73 -0.72 -4.48 -16.53
C GLU A 73 0.64 -3.79 -16.46
N GLU A 74 1.23 -3.50 -17.62
CA GLU A 74 2.63 -3.05 -17.79
C GLU A 74 3.00 -1.80 -16.98
N ASN A 75 2.07 -0.87 -16.82
CA ASN A 75 2.29 0.42 -16.17
C ASN A 75 1.81 0.45 -14.71
N THR A 76 1.77 -0.69 -14.03
CA THR A 76 1.27 -0.77 -12.65
C THR A 76 2.26 -1.49 -11.75
N LEU A 77 2.51 -0.91 -10.57
CA LEU A 77 3.18 -1.63 -9.48
C LEU A 77 2.15 -2.30 -8.57
N TYR A 78 2.59 -3.26 -7.77
CA TYR A 78 1.72 -4.08 -6.95
C TYR A 78 2.27 -4.23 -5.53
N VAL A 79 1.42 -4.05 -4.52
CA VAL A 79 1.74 -4.47 -3.15
C VAL A 79 1.46 -5.96 -3.03
N ASP A 80 2.47 -6.77 -3.36
CA ASP A 80 2.36 -8.23 -3.41
C ASP A 80 1.99 -8.85 -2.08
N LEU A 81 2.56 -8.31 -1.00
CA LEU A 81 2.40 -8.88 0.32
C LEU A 81 2.68 -7.83 1.38
N LEU A 82 1.74 -7.64 2.28
CA LEU A 82 1.90 -6.87 3.51
C LEU A 82 1.69 -7.79 4.70
N ASN A 83 2.64 -7.81 5.63
CA ASN A 83 2.49 -8.48 6.92
C ASN A 83 3.01 -7.59 8.05
N VAL A 84 2.31 -7.59 9.18
CA VAL A 84 2.68 -6.83 10.37
C VAL A 84 2.49 -7.74 11.58
N ASP A 85 3.44 -7.70 12.50
CA ASP A 85 3.34 -8.40 13.79
C ASP A 85 2.00 -7.99 14.46
N PRO A 86 1.15 -8.96 14.85
CA PRO A 86 -0.15 -8.67 15.45
C PRO A 86 -0.10 -7.72 16.65
N ALA A 87 0.97 -7.74 17.45
CA ALA A 87 1.18 -6.86 18.60
C ALA A 87 1.42 -5.38 18.21
N TYR A 88 1.63 -5.11 16.92
CA TYR A 88 1.88 -3.79 16.33
C TYR A 88 0.74 -3.30 15.43
N HIS A 89 -0.35 -4.06 15.31
CA HIS A 89 -1.56 -3.58 14.69
C HIS A 89 -2.09 -2.31 15.39
N GLY A 90 -2.60 -1.37 14.59
CA GLY A 90 -3.05 -0.06 15.09
C GLY A 90 -1.92 0.93 15.43
N LYS A 91 -0.64 0.52 15.37
CA LYS A 91 0.51 1.38 15.69
C LYS A 91 1.15 2.07 14.47
N LYS A 92 0.48 2.07 13.31
CA LYS A 92 0.91 2.72 12.05
C LYS A 92 2.11 2.07 11.31
N ALA A 93 2.58 0.88 11.70
CA ALA A 93 3.64 0.17 10.97
C ALA A 93 3.23 -0.18 9.52
N GLY A 94 2.06 -0.81 9.32
CA GLY A 94 1.56 -1.12 7.98
C GLY A 94 1.34 0.12 7.11
N LYS A 95 0.86 1.20 7.72
CA LYS A 95 0.68 2.50 7.05
C LYS A 95 2.01 3.07 6.54
N MET A 96 3.06 3.00 7.35
CA MET A 96 4.41 3.45 6.96
C MET A 96 4.93 2.66 5.75
N LEU A 97 4.75 1.33 5.77
CA LEU A 97 5.17 0.45 4.68
C LEU A 97 4.41 0.73 3.37
N VAL A 98 3.09 0.83 3.43
CA VAL A 98 2.25 1.11 2.24
C VAL A 98 2.51 2.51 1.70
N LYS A 99 2.64 3.53 2.58
CA LYS A 99 3.01 4.88 2.16
C LYS A 99 4.34 4.87 1.39
N LYS A 100 5.35 4.15 1.88
CA LYS A 100 6.62 4.02 1.15
C LYS A 100 6.44 3.35 -0.21
N SER A 101 5.60 2.33 -0.33
CA SER A 101 5.32 1.70 -1.63
C SER A 101 4.72 2.70 -2.62
N VAL A 102 3.79 3.56 -2.20
CA VAL A 102 3.22 4.63 -3.07
C VAL A 102 4.28 5.66 -3.45
N GLU A 103 5.10 6.11 -2.49
CA GLU A 103 6.23 7.01 -2.74
C GLU A 103 7.21 6.41 -3.75
N ARG A 104 7.51 5.12 -3.61
CA ARG A 104 8.40 4.42 -4.55
C ARG A 104 7.81 4.35 -5.95
N THR A 105 6.50 4.12 -6.08
CA THR A 105 5.81 4.16 -7.38
C THR A 105 5.96 5.52 -8.06
N ILE A 106 5.80 6.61 -7.30
CA ILE A 106 6.04 7.98 -7.78
C ILE A 106 7.50 8.16 -8.22
N GLU A 107 8.46 7.76 -7.37
CA GLU A 107 9.90 7.86 -7.66
C GLU A 107 10.31 7.13 -8.94
N LEU A 108 9.66 5.99 -9.23
CA LEU A 108 9.93 5.15 -10.39
C LEU A 108 9.19 5.59 -11.66
N GLY A 109 8.35 6.62 -11.60
CA GLY A 109 7.63 7.12 -12.77
C GLY A 109 6.38 6.30 -13.14
N TYR A 110 5.94 5.38 -12.30
CA TYR A 110 4.76 4.56 -12.58
C TYR A 110 3.48 5.34 -12.27
N PRO A 111 2.42 5.24 -13.09
CA PRO A 111 1.16 5.97 -12.87
C PRO A 111 0.29 5.34 -11.77
N ARG A 112 0.42 4.03 -11.53
CA ARG A 112 -0.50 3.30 -10.67
C ARG A 112 0.18 2.28 -9.77
N ILE A 113 -0.41 2.07 -8.59
CA ILE A 113 -0.10 0.95 -7.71
C ILE A 113 -1.37 0.29 -7.20
N ASP A 114 -1.45 -1.04 -7.30
CA ASP A 114 -2.63 -1.81 -6.91
C ASP A 114 -2.31 -2.81 -5.81
N LEU A 115 -3.36 -3.34 -5.19
CA LEU A 115 -3.30 -4.54 -4.36
C LEU A 115 -4.63 -5.31 -4.37
N PHE A 116 -4.55 -6.63 -4.25
CA PHE A 116 -5.71 -7.46 -3.96
C PHE A 116 -5.69 -7.92 -2.50
N THR A 117 -6.89 -8.03 -1.92
CA THR A 117 -7.10 -8.68 -0.64
C THR A 117 -8.40 -9.48 -0.65
N TRP A 118 -8.67 -10.24 0.41
CA TRP A 118 -9.91 -10.99 0.55
C TRP A 118 -11.02 -10.09 1.11
N ALA A 119 -12.28 -10.35 0.76
CA ALA A 119 -13.43 -9.54 1.17
C ALA A 119 -13.56 -9.36 2.70
N GLY A 120 -13.04 -10.31 3.49
CA GLY A 120 -13.02 -10.27 4.95
C GLY A 120 -11.93 -9.39 5.57
N ASN A 121 -11.01 -8.79 4.80
CA ASN A 121 -9.91 -7.97 5.34
C ASN A 121 -10.34 -6.54 5.72
N THR A 122 -11.47 -6.42 6.40
CA THR A 122 -12.07 -5.13 6.81
C THR A 122 -11.17 -4.35 7.77
N LYS A 123 -10.23 -5.01 8.44
CA LYS A 123 -9.26 -4.38 9.35
C LYS A 123 -8.20 -3.56 8.60
N ALA A 124 -7.73 -4.03 7.44
CA ALA A 124 -6.66 -3.36 6.70
C ALA A 124 -7.17 -2.34 5.68
N VAL A 125 -8.37 -2.54 5.13
CA VAL A 125 -8.99 -1.67 4.11
C VAL A 125 -8.95 -0.18 4.48
N PRO A 126 -9.32 0.27 5.70
CA PRO A 126 -9.25 1.70 6.05
C PRO A 126 -7.84 2.29 5.96
N MET A 127 -6.81 1.49 6.26
CA MET A 127 -5.42 1.92 6.16
C MET A 127 -4.99 2.04 4.70
N TYR A 128 -5.34 1.08 3.84
CA TYR A 128 -5.08 1.17 2.41
C TYR A 128 -5.77 2.41 1.82
N LYS A 129 -7.05 2.60 2.14
CA LYS A 129 -7.80 3.79 1.69
C LYS A 129 -7.13 5.08 2.17
N LYS A 130 -6.70 5.16 3.43
CA LYS A 130 -5.96 6.34 3.92
C LYS A 130 -4.64 6.57 3.18
N CYS A 131 -4.01 5.52 2.66
CA CYS A 131 -2.81 5.63 1.80
C CYS A 131 -3.11 5.96 0.33
N GLY A 132 -4.35 6.33 0.00
CA GLY A 132 -4.72 6.74 -1.36
C GLY A 132 -5.39 5.67 -2.21
N PHE A 133 -5.58 4.45 -1.70
CA PHE A 133 -6.25 3.40 -2.47
C PHE A 133 -7.77 3.63 -2.53
N PHE A 134 -8.38 3.31 -3.66
CA PHE A 134 -9.83 3.19 -3.85
C PHE A 134 -10.20 1.72 -3.89
N TRP A 135 -11.23 1.33 -3.14
CA TRP A 135 -11.80 -0.01 -3.20
C TRP A 135 -12.72 -0.09 -4.42
N GLU A 136 -12.33 -0.87 -5.42
CA GLU A 136 -13.15 -1.12 -6.60
C GLU A 136 -14.43 -1.90 -6.27
N GLN A 137 -15.57 -1.43 -6.79
CA GLN A 137 -16.79 -2.22 -6.80
C GLN A 137 -16.68 -3.31 -7.88
N MET A 138 -16.59 -4.57 -7.43
CA MET A 138 -16.48 -5.75 -8.29
C MET A 138 -17.44 -6.85 -7.84
N GLU A 139 -17.86 -7.69 -8.79
CA GLU A 139 -18.55 -8.94 -8.50
C GLU A 139 -17.52 -10.03 -8.15
N GLY A 140 -17.63 -10.64 -6.96
CA GLY A 140 -16.73 -11.73 -6.55
C GLY A 140 -16.33 -11.70 -5.07
N GLY A 141 -15.51 -12.66 -4.65
CA GLY A 141 -15.02 -12.80 -3.27
C GLY A 141 -13.71 -12.05 -2.95
N SER A 142 -13.13 -11.35 -3.94
CA SER A 142 -11.90 -10.57 -3.80
C SER A 142 -12.19 -9.07 -3.69
N THR A 143 -11.26 -8.35 -3.08
CA THR A 143 -11.27 -6.89 -2.96
C THR A 143 -10.07 -6.36 -3.72
N HIS A 144 -10.31 -5.63 -4.81
CA HIS A 144 -9.29 -4.91 -5.54
C HIS A 144 -9.20 -3.47 -5.07
N LEU A 145 -7.98 -3.00 -4.83
CA LEU A 145 -7.68 -1.67 -4.35
C LEU A 145 -6.71 -1.01 -5.33
N MET A 146 -7.13 0.10 -5.94
CA MET A 146 -6.35 0.84 -6.95
C MET A 146 -5.88 2.18 -6.42
N ASN A 147 -4.68 2.63 -6.76
CA ASN A 147 -4.15 3.91 -6.30
C ASN A 147 -3.57 4.73 -7.46
N PHE A 148 -4.19 5.88 -7.73
CA PHE A 148 -3.81 6.83 -8.79
C PHE A 148 -3.12 8.08 -8.24
N ILE A 149 -2.77 8.12 -6.95
CA ILE A 149 -1.91 9.18 -6.39
C ILE A 149 -0.64 9.38 -7.23
N PRO A 150 0.04 8.31 -7.72
CA PRO A 150 1.23 8.52 -8.53
C PRO A 150 0.96 9.36 -9.78
N THR A 151 -0.10 9.07 -10.55
CA THR A 151 -0.53 9.92 -11.67
C THR A 151 -0.77 11.38 -11.25
N VAL A 152 -1.51 11.59 -10.15
CA VAL A 152 -1.87 12.95 -9.70
C VAL A 152 -0.63 13.77 -9.32
N VAL A 153 0.28 13.18 -8.53
CA VAL A 153 1.48 13.88 -8.04
C VAL A 153 2.47 14.18 -9.17
N GLN A 154 2.51 13.31 -10.19
CA GLN A 154 3.40 13.47 -11.34
C GLN A 154 2.85 14.41 -12.42
N ALA A 155 1.53 14.64 -12.45
CA ALA A 155 0.90 15.50 -13.44
C ALA A 155 1.38 16.96 -13.32
N GLU A 156 1.89 17.51 -14.41
CA GLU A 156 2.36 18.91 -14.46
C GLU A 156 1.27 19.91 -14.06
N LEU A 157 0.01 19.61 -14.41
CA LEU A 157 -1.16 20.41 -14.07
C LEU A 157 -1.30 20.70 -12.57
N PHE A 158 -0.85 19.78 -11.70
CA PHE A 158 -1.01 19.90 -10.25
C PHE A 158 0.30 20.21 -9.51
N ARG A 159 1.41 20.36 -10.23
CA ARG A 159 2.74 20.56 -9.65
C ARG A 159 2.80 21.73 -8.65
N ASP A 160 2.16 22.85 -8.99
CA ASP A 160 2.17 24.05 -8.13
C ASP A 160 1.38 23.88 -6.84
N PHE A 161 0.36 23.01 -6.83
CA PHE A 161 -0.39 22.68 -5.63
C PHE A 161 0.46 21.81 -4.68
N PHE A 162 1.08 20.76 -5.20
CA PHE A 162 1.91 19.83 -4.42
C PHE A 162 3.29 20.37 -4.03
N LYS A 163 3.69 21.57 -4.49
CA LYS A 163 4.79 22.32 -3.87
C LYS A 163 4.51 22.72 -2.42
N LYS A 164 3.24 22.81 -2.03
CA LYS A 164 2.79 23.26 -0.70
C LYS A 164 2.00 22.20 0.06
N ALA A 165 1.25 21.36 -0.66
CA ALA A 165 0.44 20.30 -0.09
C ALA A 165 1.19 18.97 -0.08
N ASP A 166 1.06 18.20 1.00
CA ASP A 166 1.45 16.80 1.05
C ASP A 166 0.27 15.92 0.58
N TRP A 167 0.52 15.02 -0.38
CA TRP A 167 -0.52 14.18 -0.97
C TRP A 167 -1.22 13.27 0.05
N TYR A 168 -0.55 12.92 1.14
CA TYR A 168 -1.04 11.99 2.15
C TYR A 168 -1.67 12.74 3.33
N ASP A 169 -0.96 13.74 3.89
CA ASP A 169 -1.35 14.44 5.11
C ASP A 169 -2.42 15.50 4.85
N ASP A 170 -2.39 16.19 3.71
CA ASP A 170 -3.40 17.22 3.36
C ASP A 170 -4.61 16.64 2.61
N SER A 171 -4.67 15.31 2.44
CA SER A 171 -5.86 14.64 1.88
C SER A 171 -7.03 14.69 2.87
N ASN A 172 -8.15 15.22 2.41
CA ASN A 172 -9.40 15.35 3.18
C ASN A 172 -10.48 14.34 2.73
N ARG A 173 -10.09 13.31 1.95
CA ARG A 173 -11.00 12.24 1.52
C ARG A 173 -11.57 11.49 2.72
N LYS A 174 -12.90 11.32 2.76
CA LYS A 174 -13.58 10.51 3.76
C LYS A 174 -13.24 9.03 3.55
N ILE A 175 -12.91 8.33 4.63
CA ILE A 175 -12.60 6.89 4.58
C ILE A 175 -13.80 6.11 5.10
N GLU A 176 -14.51 5.46 4.18
CA GLU A 176 -15.66 4.60 4.49
C GLU A 176 -15.31 3.13 4.22
N LEU A 177 -15.92 2.21 4.96
CA LEU A 177 -15.70 0.77 4.80
C LEU A 177 -16.68 0.17 3.77
N THR A 178 -16.67 0.75 2.58
CA THR A 178 -17.46 0.35 1.41
C THR A 178 -16.61 0.55 0.16
N PRO A 179 -17.00 -0.06 -0.98
CA PRO A 179 -16.45 0.31 -2.28
C PRO A 179 -16.52 1.82 -2.49
N ASP A 180 -15.48 2.37 -3.13
CA ASP A 180 -15.41 3.78 -3.48
C ASP A 180 -16.01 4.03 -4.86
N GLY A 181 -16.49 5.25 -5.05
CA GLY A 181 -16.90 5.79 -6.33
C GLY A 181 -18.36 6.22 -6.37
N VAL A 182 -18.70 7.01 -7.37
CA VAL A 182 -20.06 7.43 -7.68
C VAL A 182 -20.38 7.01 -9.10
N SER A 183 -21.47 6.26 -9.27
CA SER A 183 -21.96 5.88 -10.59
C SER A 183 -22.85 6.98 -11.16
N GLU A 184 -22.43 7.56 -12.29
CA GLU A 184 -23.19 8.60 -13.00
C GLU A 184 -23.12 8.34 -14.51
N ASN A 185 -24.27 8.37 -15.19
CA ASN A 185 -24.40 8.18 -16.64
C ASN A 185 -23.71 6.90 -17.18
N GLY A 186 -23.65 5.83 -16.37
CA GLY A 186 -23.02 4.55 -16.74
C GLY A 186 -21.51 4.48 -16.52
N PHE A 187 -20.91 5.50 -15.91
CA PHE A 187 -19.50 5.56 -15.54
C PHE A 187 -19.33 5.58 -14.02
N ASP A 188 -18.22 5.02 -13.53
CA ASP A 188 -17.89 5.04 -12.11
C ASP A 188 -16.72 6.00 -11.86
N TYR A 189 -16.96 7.06 -11.08
CA TYR A 189 -15.97 8.10 -10.82
C TYR A 189 -15.34 7.95 -9.43
N LEU A 190 -14.02 7.95 -9.39
CA LEU A 190 -13.21 7.88 -8.19
C LEU A 190 -12.56 9.25 -7.92
N THR A 191 -12.92 9.87 -6.80
CA THR A 191 -12.54 11.25 -6.51
C THR A 191 -11.49 11.33 -5.41
N TYR A 192 -10.37 11.98 -5.70
CA TYR A 192 -9.46 12.50 -4.69
C TYR A 192 -9.76 13.95 -4.37
N SER A 193 -9.51 14.33 -3.11
CA SER A 193 -9.67 15.70 -2.63
C SER A 193 -8.58 16.08 -1.63
N TRP A 194 -8.11 17.32 -1.73
CA TRP A 194 -7.13 17.95 -0.84
C TRP A 194 -7.52 19.39 -0.52
N GLN A 195 -7.09 19.85 0.65
CA GLN A 195 -7.19 21.26 1.04
C GLN A 195 -5.91 21.69 1.75
N LYS A 196 -5.29 22.77 1.27
CA LYS A 196 -4.09 23.36 1.87
C LYS A 196 -4.08 24.86 1.68
N ASP A 197 -3.82 25.61 2.75
CA ASP A 197 -3.71 27.08 2.75
C ASP A 197 -4.87 27.79 2.03
N GLY A 198 -6.10 27.31 2.24
CA GLY A 198 -7.32 27.85 1.63
C GLY A 198 -7.52 27.49 0.15
N LYS A 199 -6.63 26.70 -0.46
CA LYS A 199 -6.80 26.14 -1.80
C LYS A 199 -7.34 24.72 -1.73
N ASN A 200 -8.18 24.36 -2.70
CA ASN A 200 -8.72 23.01 -2.86
C ASN A 200 -8.27 22.43 -4.20
N LEU A 201 -8.01 21.12 -4.21
CA LEU A 201 -7.80 20.34 -5.42
C LEU A 201 -8.75 19.13 -5.38
N LEU A 202 -9.48 18.93 -6.46
CA LEU A 202 -10.34 17.77 -6.69
C LEU A 202 -9.92 17.13 -8.01
N VAL A 203 -9.70 15.83 -8.01
CA VAL A 203 -9.28 15.07 -9.20
C VAL A 203 -10.13 13.82 -9.30
N GLU A 204 -10.74 13.61 -10.46
CA GLU A 204 -11.63 12.49 -10.73
C GLU A 204 -11.02 11.56 -11.77
N PHE A 205 -11.11 10.27 -11.49
CA PHE A 205 -10.74 9.19 -12.40
C PHE A 205 -11.99 8.43 -12.75
N GLU A 206 -12.26 8.26 -14.04
CA GLU A 206 -13.22 7.25 -14.47
C GLU A 206 -12.55 5.87 -14.30
N LYS A 207 -13.24 4.94 -13.63
CA LYS A 207 -12.71 3.64 -13.20
C LYS A 207 -12.09 2.81 -14.34
N THR A 208 -12.63 2.89 -15.54
CA THR A 208 -12.14 2.15 -16.72
C THR A 208 -11.08 2.91 -17.51
N GLY A 209 -11.03 4.24 -17.37
CA GLY A 209 -9.99 5.14 -17.89
C GLY A 209 -8.66 5.02 -17.13
N ARG A 210 -8.14 3.79 -17.02
CA ARG A 210 -6.98 3.40 -16.21
C ARG A 210 -5.61 3.88 -16.73
N GLY A 211 -5.59 4.77 -17.72
CA GLY A 211 -4.39 5.24 -18.44
C GLY A 211 -4.17 4.49 -19.73
#